data_AF-A0AAU0LW73-F1
#
_entry.id   AF-A0AAU0LW73-F1
#
_cell.length_a   1.000
_cell.length_b   1.000
_cell.length_c   1.000
_cell.angle_alpha   90.00
_cell.angle_beta   90.00
_cell.angle_gamma   90.00
#
_symmetry.space_group_name_H-M   'P 1'
#
loop_
_entity.id
_entity.type
_entity.pdbx_description
1 polymer ?
#
loop_
_entity_poly.entity_id
_entity_poly.type
_entity_poly.pdbx_seq_one_letter_code
_entity_poly.pdbx_strand_id
1 'polypeptide(L)'
;MDVTKQWDTMQSTDFIVSVIPELYLKLKRPELKDKIGKILQVIIEFTHGILSAKEWHRLAWTMQVMNYTYIRGDLEVQSKIKTIFIAAFEDFKRVCSPNEWTLIEKKLPIILRNEHRLMQVNKKDEQFKN
;
A
#
# COMPACT_ATOMS: atom_id res chain seq x y z
N MET A 1 11.45 11.20 23.96
CA MET A 1 10.78 10.65 22.77
C MET A 1 11.86 10.36 21.76
N ASP A 2 12.10 9.09 21.47
CA ASP A 2 13.07 8.71 20.46
C ASP A 2 12.52 9.16 19.11
N VAL A 3 13.12 10.20 18.53
CA VAL A 3 12.74 10.68 17.20
C VAL A 3 13.33 9.69 16.22
N THR A 4 12.72 8.51 16.10
CA THR A 4 13.15 7.53 15.11
C THR A 4 13.10 8.19 13.75
N LYS A 5 14.26 8.29 13.10
CA LYS A 5 14.41 8.83 11.75
C LYS A 5 13.35 8.21 10.84
N GLN A 6 12.50 9.07 10.26
CA GLN A 6 11.53 8.68 9.24
C GLN A 6 12.26 8.27 7.97
N TRP A 7 11.68 7.30 7.26
CA TRP A 7 12.24 6.74 6.05
C TRP A 7 11.84 7.57 4.84
N ASP A 8 12.84 8.03 4.10
CA ASP A 8 12.65 8.57 2.76
C ASP A 8 12.24 7.45 1.77
N THR A 9 12.05 7.83 0.51
CA THR A 9 11.70 6.89 -0.57
C THR A 9 12.73 5.76 -0.70
N MET A 10 14.03 6.04 -0.59
CA MET A 10 15.09 5.06 -0.76
C MET A 10 15.08 4.05 0.39
N GLN A 11 15.06 4.52 1.63
CA GLN A 11 15.01 3.68 2.82
C GLN A 11 13.75 2.80 2.86
N SER A 12 12.61 3.38 2.46
CA SER A 12 11.34 2.66 2.32
C SER A 12 11.42 1.54 1.27
N THR A 13 12.05 1.84 0.12
CA THR A 13 12.23 0.85 -0.95
C THR A 13 13.18 -0.27 -0.54
N ASP A 14 14.29 0.08 0.13
CA ASP A 14 15.26 -0.88 0.65
C ASP A 14 14.64 -1.85 1.64
N PHE A 15 13.82 -1.33 2.55
CA PHE A 15 13.04 -2.17 3.47
C PHE A 15 12.11 -3.11 2.69
N ILE A 16 11.31 -2.60 1.76
CA ILE A 16 10.34 -3.42 1.01
C ILE A 16 11.04 -4.57 0.29
N VAL A 17 12.15 -4.32 -0.42
CA VAL A 17 12.85 -5.39 -1.13
C VAL A 17 13.59 -6.36 -0.21
N SER A 18 13.95 -5.93 1.00
CA SER A 18 14.54 -6.84 2.01
C SER A 18 13.51 -7.83 2.56
N VAL A 19 12.23 -7.43 2.59
CA VAL A 19 11.13 -8.21 3.17
C VAL A 19 10.31 -8.95 2.11
N ILE A 20 10.27 -8.44 0.89
CA ILE A 20 9.61 -9.02 -0.29
C ILE A 20 10.65 -9.12 -1.41
N PRO A 21 11.56 -10.11 -1.35
CA PRO A 21 12.71 -10.21 -2.26
C PRO A 21 12.31 -10.36 -3.74
N GLU A 22 11.11 -10.83 -4.04
CA GLU A 22 10.57 -10.97 -5.40
C GLU A 22 10.38 -9.62 -6.10
N LEU A 23 10.30 -8.55 -5.33
CA LEU A 23 10.24 -7.18 -5.84
C LEU A 23 11.62 -6.61 -6.17
N TYR A 24 12.73 -7.25 -5.76
CA TYR A 24 14.08 -6.68 -5.87
C TYR A 24 14.42 -6.23 -7.30
N LEU A 25 14.32 -7.14 -8.29
CA LEU A 25 14.65 -6.84 -9.68
C LEU A 25 13.75 -5.77 -10.32
N LYS A 26 12.52 -5.62 -9.80
CA LYS A 26 11.58 -4.61 -10.30
C LYS A 26 11.83 -3.25 -9.64
N LEU A 27 12.09 -3.21 -8.34
CA LEU A 27 12.21 -1.97 -7.57
C LEU A 27 13.62 -1.36 -7.58
N LYS A 28 14.66 -2.15 -7.87
CA LYS A 28 16.05 -1.67 -7.93
C LYS A 28 16.46 -1.08 -9.28
N ARG A 29 15.50 -0.89 -10.19
CA ARG A 29 15.79 -0.30 -11.49
C ARG A 29 16.09 1.20 -11.35
N PRO A 30 17.14 1.73 -12.02
CA PRO A 30 17.55 3.12 -11.89
C PRO A 30 16.43 4.13 -12.15
N GLU A 31 15.52 3.82 -13.07
CA GLU A 31 14.40 4.70 -13.44
C GLU A 31 13.36 4.90 -12.32
N LEU A 32 13.37 4.04 -11.30
CA LEU A 32 12.47 4.10 -10.13
C LEU A 32 13.11 4.80 -8.93
N LYS A 33 14.41 5.12 -8.99
CA LYS A 33 15.11 5.80 -7.90
C LYS A 33 14.38 7.08 -7.51
N ASP A 34 14.08 7.21 -6.22
CA ASP A 34 13.38 8.34 -5.61
C ASP A 34 11.98 8.63 -6.18
N LYS A 35 11.37 7.66 -6.89
CA LYS A 35 10.03 7.80 -7.49
C LYS A 35 9.03 6.90 -6.79
N ILE A 36 8.70 7.24 -5.54
CA ILE A 36 7.78 6.46 -4.69
C ILE A 36 6.46 6.14 -5.40
N GLY A 37 5.91 7.09 -6.18
CA GLY A 37 4.68 6.84 -6.93
C GLY A 37 4.79 5.66 -7.91
N LYS A 38 5.91 5.55 -8.64
CA LYS A 38 6.14 4.43 -9.57
C LYS A 38 6.46 3.13 -8.82
N ILE A 39 7.19 3.21 -7.71
CA ILE A 39 7.43 2.07 -6.82
C ILE A 39 6.10 1.47 -6.32
N LEU A 40 5.18 2.33 -5.87
CA LEU A 40 3.86 1.89 -5.41
C LEU A 40 3.04 1.24 -6.53
N GLN A 41 3.14 1.72 -7.77
CA GLN A 41 2.47 1.07 -8.92
C GLN A 41 2.98 -0.36 -9.13
N VAL A 42 4.30 -0.58 -9.06
CA VAL A 42 4.89 -1.93 -9.14
C VAL A 42 4.37 -2.84 -8.01
N ILE A 43 4.20 -2.29 -6.80
CA ILE A 43 3.67 -3.05 -5.66
C ILE A 43 2.18 -3.35 -5.84
N ILE A 44 1.39 -2.43 -6.40
CA ILE A 44 -0.03 -2.64 -6.73
C ILE A 44 -0.17 -3.77 -7.75
N GLU A 45 0.62 -3.75 -8.83
CA GLU A 45 0.64 -4.81 -9.84
C GLU A 45 1.00 -6.16 -9.23
N PHE A 46 2.01 -6.20 -8.36
CA PHE A 46 2.38 -7.40 -7.62
C PHE A 46 1.24 -7.90 -6.73
N THR A 47 0.55 -6.99 -6.03
CA THR A 47 -0.58 -7.30 -5.15
C THR A 47 -1.77 -7.84 -5.96
N HIS A 48 -2.03 -7.31 -7.17
CA HIS A 48 -3.02 -7.87 -8.09
C HIS A 48 -2.70 -9.30 -8.51
N GLY A 49 -1.43 -9.62 -8.75
CA GLY A 49 -0.99 -10.98 -9.03
C GLY A 49 -1.32 -11.94 -7.87
N ILE A 50 -1.00 -11.52 -6.64
CA ILE A 50 -1.31 -12.27 -5.41
C ILE A 50 -2.81 -12.49 -5.25
N LEU A 51 -3.62 -11.44 -5.47
CA LEU A 51 -5.09 -11.52 -5.38
C LEU A 51 -5.67 -12.48 -6.40
N SER A 52 -5.24 -12.37 -7.66
CA SER A 52 -5.68 -13.26 -8.75
C SER A 52 -5.32 -14.72 -8.49
N ALA A 53 -4.14 -14.96 -7.90
CA ALA A 53 -3.66 -16.28 -7.51
C ALA A 53 -4.27 -16.80 -6.19
N LYS A 54 -5.09 -15.99 -5.51
CA LYS A 54 -5.69 -16.30 -4.19
C LYS A 54 -4.66 -16.64 -3.10
N GLU A 55 -3.48 -16.03 -3.18
CA GLU A 55 -2.39 -16.22 -2.21
C GLU A 55 -2.62 -15.38 -0.94
N TRP A 56 -3.66 -15.71 -0.16
CA TRP A 56 -4.13 -14.87 0.96
C TRP A 56 -3.10 -14.61 2.05
N HIS A 57 -2.23 -15.58 2.33
CA HIS A 57 -1.15 -15.40 3.30
C HIS A 57 -0.16 -14.32 2.83
N ARG A 58 0.20 -14.37 1.55
CA ARG A 58 1.12 -13.41 0.94
C ARG A 58 0.50 -12.03 0.80
N LEU A 59 -0.80 -11.97 0.53
CA LEU A 59 -1.56 -10.70 0.57
C LEU A 59 -1.48 -10.06 1.96
N ALA A 60 -1.76 -10.83 3.01
CA ALA A 60 -1.70 -10.33 4.38
C ALA A 60 -0.29 -9.82 4.71
N TRP A 61 0.75 -10.54 4.30
CA TRP A 61 2.13 -10.12 4.46
C TRP A 61 2.43 -8.80 3.73
N THR A 62 2.06 -8.68 2.45
CA THR A 62 2.23 -7.45 1.67
C THR A 62 1.54 -6.25 2.33
N MET A 63 0.33 -6.44 2.87
CA MET A 63 -0.39 -5.39 3.58
C MET A 63 0.33 -4.96 4.87
N GLN A 64 0.94 -5.90 5.60
CA GLN A 64 1.74 -5.59 6.80
C GLN A 64 3.01 -4.79 6.43
N VAL A 65 3.70 -5.19 5.36
CA VAL A 65 4.88 -4.46 4.86
C VAL A 65 4.49 -3.03 4.50
N MET A 66 3.41 -2.85 3.74
CA MET A 66 2.94 -1.51 3.35
C MET A 66 2.49 -0.66 4.53
N ASN A 67 1.86 -1.27 5.54
CA ASN A 67 1.54 -0.58 6.79
C ASN A 67 2.78 -0.14 7.55
N TYR A 68 3.81 -0.99 7.63
CA TYR A 68 5.05 -0.63 8.28
C TYR A 68 5.78 0.49 7.54
N THR A 69 5.86 0.42 6.21
CA THR A 69 6.41 1.48 5.36
C THR A 69 5.64 2.79 5.54
N TYR A 70 4.31 2.75 5.66
CA TYR A 70 3.51 3.92 5.95
C TYR A 70 3.87 4.55 7.31
N ILE A 71 3.91 3.74 8.38
CA ILE A 71 4.21 4.23 9.73
C ILE A 71 5.61 4.85 9.82
N ARG A 72 6.59 4.24 9.14
CA ARG A 72 8.00 4.66 9.21
C ARG A 72 8.35 5.73 8.20
N GLY A 73 7.60 5.85 7.10
CA GLY A 73 7.86 6.78 6.03
C GLY A 73 7.77 8.25 6.46
N ASP A 74 8.45 9.12 5.73
CA ASP A 74 8.23 10.56 5.83
C ASP A 74 6.87 10.99 5.27
N LEU A 75 6.58 12.28 5.32
CA LEU A 75 5.31 12.83 4.83
C LEU A 75 5.06 12.56 3.34
N GLU A 76 6.11 12.51 2.51
CA GLU A 76 5.97 12.21 1.08
C GLU A 76 5.55 10.74 0.91
N VAL A 77 6.27 9.82 1.54
CA VAL A 77 5.98 8.38 1.49
C VAL A 77 4.57 8.10 2.02
N GLN A 78 4.20 8.66 3.17
CA GLN A 78 2.87 8.52 3.76
C GLN A 78 1.78 9.03 2.81
N SER A 79 1.95 10.24 2.27
CA SER A 79 1.01 10.86 1.34
C SER A 79 0.83 10.00 0.09
N LYS A 80 1.91 9.47 -0.46
CA LYS A 80 1.89 8.65 -1.67
C LYS A 80 1.28 7.28 -1.43
N ILE A 81 1.56 6.63 -0.30
CA ILE A 81 0.89 5.38 0.08
C ILE A 81 -0.62 5.60 0.20
N LYS A 82 -1.04 6.68 0.87
CA LYS A 82 -2.46 7.02 0.98
C LYS A 82 -3.10 7.25 -0.39
N THR A 83 -2.53 8.11 -1.20
CA THR A 83 -3.14 8.54 -2.48
C THR A 83 -3.06 7.51 -3.59
N ILE A 84 -2.10 6.56 -3.54
CA ILE A 84 -1.87 5.58 -4.61
C ILE A 84 -2.22 4.16 -4.14
N PHE A 85 -1.56 3.66 -3.10
CA PHE A 85 -1.72 2.27 -2.67
C PHE A 85 -3.07 2.01 -2.00
N ILE A 86 -3.46 2.87 -1.05
CA ILE A 86 -4.76 2.72 -0.36
C ILE A 86 -5.92 3.01 -1.33
N ALA A 87 -5.74 3.94 -2.27
CA ALA A 87 -6.73 4.20 -3.31
C ALA A 87 -6.98 2.96 -4.20
N ALA A 88 -5.97 2.13 -4.43
CA ALA A 88 -6.09 0.89 -5.20
C ALA A 88 -6.93 -0.21 -4.51
N PHE A 89 -7.33 -0.03 -3.24
CA PHE A 89 -8.19 -0.99 -2.55
C PHE A 89 -9.54 -1.18 -3.26
N GLU A 90 -10.07 -0.15 -3.93
CA GLU A 90 -11.29 -0.30 -4.74
C GLU A 90 -11.08 -1.24 -5.93
N ASP A 91 -9.90 -1.20 -6.55
CA ASP A 91 -9.56 -2.11 -7.65
C ASP A 91 -9.30 -3.53 -7.13
N PHE A 92 -8.66 -3.67 -5.96
CA PHE A 92 -8.53 -4.97 -5.29
C PHE A 92 -9.88 -5.59 -4.95
N LYS A 93 -10.83 -4.77 -4.49
CA LYS A 93 -12.21 -5.19 -4.19
C LYS A 93 -12.94 -5.69 -5.43
N ARG A 94 -12.70 -5.10 -6.61
CA ARG A 94 -13.30 -5.54 -7.88
C ARG A 94 -12.78 -6.90 -8.35
N VAL A 95 -11.55 -7.26 -7.97
CA VAL A 95 -10.94 -8.57 -8.29
C VAL A 95 -11.45 -9.67 -7.36
N CYS A 96 -11.85 -9.32 -6.14
CA CYS A 96 -12.34 -10.26 -5.14
C CYS A 96 -13.86 -10.46 -5.24
N SER A 97 -14.34 -11.64 -4.82
CA SER A 97 -15.75 -11.75 -4.44
C SER A 97 -16.05 -10.91 -3.18
N PRO A 98 -17.31 -10.51 -2.95
CA PRO A 98 -17.67 -9.74 -1.75
C PRO A 98 -17.27 -10.41 -0.42
N ASN A 99 -17.37 -11.74 -0.36
CA ASN A 99 -16.99 -12.52 0.81
C ASN A 99 -15.47 -12.55 1.02
N GLU A 100 -14.69 -12.73 -0.04
CA GLU A 100 -13.23 -12.66 0.02
C GLU A 100 -12.76 -11.28 0.48
N TRP A 101 -13.33 -10.21 -0.10
CA TRP A 101 -12.98 -8.85 0.31
C TRP A 101 -13.31 -8.57 1.77
N THR A 102 -14.48 -9.01 2.25
CA THR A 102 -14.87 -8.85 3.67
C THR A 102 -13.86 -9.51 4.62
N LEU A 103 -13.31 -10.67 4.24
CA LEU A 103 -12.29 -11.36 5.03
C LEU A 103 -10.95 -10.63 4.98
N ILE A 104 -10.56 -10.09 3.83
CA ILE A 104 -9.34 -9.30 3.64
C ILE A 104 -9.42 -8.03 4.50
N GLU A 105 -10.52 -7.29 4.39
CA GLU A 105 -10.73 -6.02 5.10
C GLU A 105 -10.67 -6.16 6.61
N LYS A 106 -11.19 -7.27 7.16
CA LYS A 106 -11.07 -7.61 8.59
C LYS A 106 -9.63 -7.85 9.05
N LYS A 107 -8.75 -8.30 8.14
CA LYS A 107 -7.33 -8.60 8.42
C LYS A 107 -6.40 -7.45 8.04
N LEU A 108 -6.90 -6.38 7.44
CA LEU A 108 -6.08 -5.21 7.12
C LEU A 108 -5.53 -4.58 8.40
N PRO A 109 -4.27 -4.11 8.38
CA PRO A 109 -3.73 -3.29 9.45
C PRO A 109 -4.65 -2.09 9.76
N ILE A 110 -4.85 -1.83 11.05
CA ILE A 110 -5.85 -0.86 11.51
C ILE A 110 -5.63 0.55 10.93
N ILE A 111 -4.37 0.96 10.75
CA ILE A 111 -4.01 2.26 10.21
C ILE A 111 -4.43 2.36 8.74
N LEU A 112 -4.05 1.39 7.90
CA LEU A 112 -4.46 1.38 6.49
C LEU A 112 -5.98 1.34 6.34
N ARG A 113 -6.68 0.58 7.18
CA ARG A 113 -8.15 0.53 7.18
C ARG A 113 -8.77 1.87 7.56
N ASN A 114 -8.23 2.55 8.57
CA ASN A 114 -8.71 3.86 9.01
C ASN A 114 -8.47 4.91 7.92
N GLU A 115 -7.29 4.92 7.30
CA GLU A 115 -6.98 5.81 6.18
C GLU A 115 -7.91 5.58 4.98
N HIS A 116 -8.17 4.32 4.62
CA HIS A 116 -9.13 3.99 3.56
C HIS A 116 -10.55 4.51 3.89
N ARG A 117 -11.02 4.32 5.13
CA ARG A 117 -12.32 4.84 5.57
C ARG A 117 -12.38 6.37 5.52
N LEU A 118 -11.33 7.06 5.97
CA LEU A 118 -11.25 8.53 5.90
C LEU A 118 -11.29 9.03 4.46
N MET A 119 -10.60 8.35 3.54
CA MET A 119 -10.66 8.69 2.11
C MET A 119 -12.06 8.52 1.53
N GLN A 120 -12.81 7.50 1.95
CA GLN A 120 -14.19 7.31 1.49
C GLN A 120 -15.16 8.39 2.00
N VAL A 121 -14.98 8.87 3.24
CA VAL A 121 -15.80 9.95 3.80
C VAL A 121 -15.56 11.24 3.03
N ASN A 122 -14.29 11.62 2.84
CA ASN A 122 -13.94 12.86 2.12
C ASN A 122 -14.47 12.87 0.68
N LYS A 123 -14.42 11.73 -0.03
CA LYS A 123 -14.98 11.61 -1.39
C LYS A 123 -16.49 11.85 -1.44
N LYS A 124 -17.23 11.44 -0.40
CA LYS A 124 -18.68 11.68 -0.32
C LYS A 124 -18.95 13.16 -0.08
N ASP A 125 -18.22 13.80 0.83
CA ASP A 125 -18.40 15.22 1.14
C ASP A 125 -18.10 16.14 -0.05
N GLU A 126 -17.17 15.75 -0.93
CA GLU A 126 -16.89 16.45 -2.20
C GLU A 126 -18.01 16.29 -3.23
N GLN A 127 -18.72 15.17 -3.24
CA GLN A 127 -19.85 14.92 -4.14
C GLN A 127 -21.12 15.68 -3.74
N PHE A 128 -21.27 16.09 -2.47
CA PHE A 128 -22.41 16.88 -1.97
C PHE A 128 -22.17 18.39 -2.01
N LYS A 129 -21.01 18.85 -2.48
CA LYS A 129 -20.65 20.28 -2.62
C LYS A 129 -20.72 20.81 -4.04
N ASN A 130 -21.07 19.97 -5.01
CA ASN A 130 -21.33 20.31 -6.41
C ASN A 130 -22.79 20.03 -6.76
#